data_AF-A0A2P5VKM8-F1
#
_entry.id   AF-A0A2P5VKM8-F1
#
_cell.length_a   1.000
_cell.length_b   1.000
_cell.length_c   1.000
_cell.angle_alpha   90.00
_cell.angle_beta   90.00
_cell.angle_gamma   90.00
#
_symmetry.space_group_name_H-M   'P 1'
#
loop_
_entity.id
_entity.type
_entity.pdbx_description
1 polymer ?
#
loop_
_entity_poly.entity_id
_entity_poly.type
_entity_poly.pdbx_seq_one_letter_code
_entity_poly.pdbx_strand_id
1 'polypeptide(L)' 'ADLEIMRHDTLRMRGERPFVFTNLKTLEGLDMVAGFISEAGGLA' A
#
# COMPACT_ATOMS: atom_id res chain seq x y z
N ALA A 1 -17.13 1.96 4.07
CA ALA A 1 -16.18 0.94 3.58
C ALA A 1 -15.44 0.40 4.79
N ASP A 2 -15.30 -0.92 4.90
CA ASP A 2 -14.66 -1.58 6.05
C ASP A 2 -13.24 -1.99 5.67
N LEU A 3 -12.25 -1.47 6.40
CA LEU A 3 -10.83 -1.73 6.15
C LEU A 3 -10.45 -3.19 6.43
N GLU A 4 -11.14 -3.87 7.35
CA GLU A 4 -10.90 -5.28 7.67
C GLU A 4 -11.23 -6.18 6.47
N ILE A 5 -12.40 -5.95 5.87
CA ILE A 5 -12.88 -6.70 4.69
C ILE A 5 -11.94 -6.44 3.51
N MET A 6 -11.58 -5.18 3.26
CA MET A 6 -10.65 -4.81 2.20
C MET A 6 -9.28 -5.47 2.37
N ARG A 7 -8.76 -5.56 3.61
CA ARG A 7 -7.48 -6.23 3.87
C ARG A 7 -7.56 -7.73 3.59
N HIS A 8 -8.62 -8.39 4.05
CA HIS A 8 -8.82 -9.82 3.80
C HIS A 8 -8.82 -10.13 2.30
N ASP A 9 -9.59 -9.36 1.52
CA ASP A 9 -9.65 -9.53 0.07
C ASP A 9 -8.31 -9.23 -0.60
N THR A 10 -7.59 -8.21 -0.12
CA THR A 10 -6.27 -7.86 -0.63
C THR A 10 -5.25 -8.97 -0.40
N LEU A 11 -5.22 -9.58 0.79
CA LEU A 11 -4.37 -10.73 1.12
C LEU A 11 -4.67 -11.92 0.21
N ARG A 12 -5.96 -12.22 0.01
CA ARG A 12 -6.38 -13.32 -0.86
C ARG A 12 -5.96 -13.12 -2.33
N MET A 13 -6.07 -11.90 -2.84
CA MET A 13 -5.84 -11.61 -4.26
C MET A 13 -4.36 -11.36 -4.62
N ARG A 14 -3.59 -10.75 -3.71
CA ARG A 14 -2.19 -10.39 -3.96
C ARG A 14 -1.20 -11.48 -3.54
N GLY A 15 -1.62 -12.44 -2.71
CA GLY A 15 -0.72 -13.42 -2.11
C GLY A 15 0.39 -12.72 -1.32
N GLU A 16 1.64 -13.01 -1.66
CA GLU A 16 2.82 -12.44 -0.98
C GLU A 16 3.23 -11.05 -1.48
N ARG A 17 2.55 -10.50 -2.51
CA ARG A 17 2.93 -9.19 -3.06
C ARG A 17 2.63 -8.08 -2.04
N PRO A 18 3.61 -7.23 -1.70
CA PRO A 18 3.44 -6.20 -0.69
C PRO A 18 2.32 -5.22 -1.06
N PHE A 19 1.60 -4.74 -0.05
CA PHE A 19 0.61 -3.68 -0.17
C PHE A 19 0.58 -2.84 1.11
N VAL A 20 0.08 -1.62 0.99
CA VAL A 20 -0.08 -0.70 2.10
C VAL A 20 -1.37 0.09 1.90
N PHE A 21 -2.11 0.34 2.98
CA PHE A 21 -3.21 1.30 2.96
C PHE A 21 -2.68 2.69 3.24
N THR A 22 -3.24 3.69 2.58
CA THR A 22 -2.80 5.08 2.75
C THR A 22 -3.96 6.02 2.97
N ASN A 23 -3.72 7.08 3.74
CA ASN A 23 -4.63 8.21 3.85
C ASN A 23 -3.89 9.50 3.48
N LEU A 24 -4.15 10.01 2.28
CA LEU A 24 -3.46 11.19 1.75
C LEU A 24 -3.89 12.52 2.40
N LYS A 25 -4.99 12.53 3.19
CA LYS A 25 -5.37 13.74 3.95
C LYS A 25 -4.53 13.90 5.20
N THR A 26 -4.15 12.79 5.84
CA THR A 26 -3.30 12.74 7.03
C THR A 26 -1.85 12.35 6.70
N LEU A 27 -1.57 12.05 5.44
CA LEU A 27 -0.29 11.57 4.90
C LEU A 27 0.15 10.20 5.45
N GLU A 28 -0.77 9.42 6.01
CA GLU A 28 -0.47 8.08 6.53
C GLU A 28 -0.12 7.12 5.39
N GLY A 29 1.03 6.45 5.51
CA GLY A 29 1.55 5.47 4.56
C GLY A 29 2.09 6.06 3.25
N LEU A 30 2.14 7.38 3.11
CA LEU A 30 2.73 8.05 1.96
C LEU A 30 4.22 7.76 1.83
N ASP A 31 4.94 7.75 2.96
CA ASP A 31 6.35 7.43 3.07
C ASP A 31 6.65 6.00 2.59
N MET A 32 5.81 5.03 2.96
CA MET A 32 5.93 3.64 2.52
C MET A 32 5.76 3.52 0.99
N VAL A 33 4.81 4.24 0.40
CA VAL A 33 4.61 4.25 -1.06
C VAL A 33 5.80 4.92 -1.77
N ALA A 34 6.27 6.06 -1.28
CA ALA A 34 7.41 6.78 -1.87
C ALA A 34 8.70 5.95 -1.79
N GLY A 35 8.93 5.27 -0.66
CA GLY A 35 10.04 4.33 -0.48
C GLY A 35 9.96 3.17 -1.47
N PHE A 36 8.79 2.53 -1.59
CA PHE A 36 8.59 1.46 -2.55
C PHE A 36 8.89 1.89 -3.99
N ILE A 37 8.43 3.07 -4.43
CA ILE A 37 8.68 3.56 -5.79
C ILE A 37 10.18 3.84 -6.00
N SER A 38 10.86 4.40 -5.00
CA SER A 38 12.30 4.68 -5.05
C SER A 38 13.12 3.38 -5.18
N GLU A 39 12.78 2.37 -4.39
CA GLU A 39 13.45 1.07 -4.39
C GLU A 39 13.13 0.23 -5.64
N ALA A 40 11.88 0.26 -6.09
CA ALA A 40 11.45 -0.45 -7.29
C ALA A 40 11.93 0.20 -8.60
N GLY A 41 12.64 1.34 -8.52
CA GLY A 41 13.22 2.05 -9.67
C GLY A 41 12.22 2.88 -10.48
N GLY A 42 11.08 3.26 -9.89
CA GLY A 42 10.03 4.06 -10.54
C GLY A 42 10.15 5.57 -10.37
N LEU A 43 11.10 6.05 -9.56
CA LEU A 43 11.49 7.46 -9.43
C LEU A 43 12.81 7.64 -10.20
N ALA A 44 12.70 8.07 -11.46
CA ALA A 44 13.82 8.54 -12.27
C ALA A 44 13.85 10.07 -12.28
#